data_AF-A0A959IQE3-F1
#
_entry.id   AF-A0A959IQE3-F1
#
_cell.length_a   1.000
_cell.length_b   1.000
_cell.length_c   1.000
_cell.angle_alpha   90.00
_cell.angle_beta   90.00
_cell.angle_gamma   90.00
#
_symmetry.space_group_name_H-M   'P 1'
#
loop_
_entity.id
_entity.type
_entity.pdbx_description
1 polymer ?
#
loop_
_entity_poly.entity_id
_entity_poly.type
_entity_poly.pdbx_seq_one_letter_code
_entity_poly.pdbx_strand_id
1 'polypeptide(L)' 'MAGNKLLYWSITVALAGFLFGFDTVVISGAEKSLQALWQTTDLFHGWVVVSMALWGTVIGAIFGSIPTERLGR' A
#
# COMPACT_ATOMS: atom_id res chain seq x y z
N MET A 1 32.92 6.97 5.51
CA MET A 1 31.70 7.76 5.16
C MET A 1 30.63 6.98 4.37
N ALA A 2 30.74 5.66 4.18
CA ALA A 2 29.70 4.87 3.50
C ALA A 2 28.55 4.41 4.42
N GLY A 3 28.80 4.21 5.72
CA GLY A 3 27.81 3.67 6.67
C GLY A 3 26.56 4.53 6.88
N ASN A 4 26.68 5.86 6.83
CA ASN A 4 25.54 6.77 7.07
C ASN A 4 24.49 6.73 5.94
N LYS A 5 24.93 6.56 4.68
CA LYS A 5 24.01 6.46 3.54
C LYS A 5 23.25 5.14 3.52
N LEU A 6 23.95 4.05 3.89
CA LEU A 6 23.36 2.71 3.97
C LEU A 6 22.28 2.65 5.04
N LEU A 7 22.54 3.24 6.22
CA LEU A 7 21.54 3.38 7.28
C LEU A 7 20.33 4.20 6.83
N TYR A 8 20.56 5.33 6.16
CA TYR A 8 19.50 6.19 5.64
C TYR A 8 18.62 5.44 4.63
N TRP A 9 19.20 4.80 3.62
CA TRP A 9 18.45 4.02 2.62
C TRP A 9 17.68 2.85 3.24
N SER A 10 18.29 2.12 4.17
CA SER A 10 17.61 1.02 4.87
C SER A 10 16.39 1.52 5.66
N ILE A 11 16.50 2.66 6.35
CA ILE A 11 15.37 3.26 7.06
C ILE A 11 14.30 3.73 6.06
N THR A 12 14.68 4.39 4.96
CA THR A 12 13.72 4.84 3.94
C THR A 12 12.95 3.67 3.33
N VAL A 13 13.62 2.57 2.96
CA VAL A 13 12.97 1.39 2.40
C VAL A 13 12.11 0.68 3.45
N ALA A 14 12.57 0.58 4.70
CA ALA A 14 11.79 0.01 5.80
C ALA A 14 10.53 0.83 6.09
N LEU A 15 10.61 2.17 6.03
CA LEU A 15 9.45 3.05 6.19
C LEU A 15 8.45 2.91 5.04
N ALA A 16 8.92 2.75 3.80
CA ALA A 16 8.04 2.49 2.66
C ALA A 16 7.26 1.17 2.84
N GLY A 17 7.93 0.09 3.26
CA GLY A 17 7.28 -1.19 3.57
C GLY A 17 6.35 -1.10 4.78
N PHE A 18 6.71 -0.33 5.80
CA PHE A 18 5.87 -0.07 6.96
C PHE A 18 4.60 0.70 6.58
N LEU A 19 4.70 1.76 5.77
CA LEU A 19 3.57 2.55 5.31
C LEU A 19 2.61 1.73 4.45
N PHE A 20 3.16 0.88 3.57
CA PHE A 20 2.37 -0.08 2.80
C PHE A 20 1.56 -1.02 3.70
N GLY A 21 2.20 -1.60 4.72
CA GLY A 21 1.51 -2.46 5.70
C GLY A 21 0.48 -1.68 6.54
N PHE A 22 0.81 -0.45 6.94
CA PHE A 22 -0.07 0.42 7.70
C PHE A 22 -1.39 0.68 6.96
N ASP A 23 -1.35 1.01 5.67
CA ASP A 23 -2.55 1.26 4.86
C ASP A 23 -3.48 0.03 4.83
N THR A 24 -2.91 -1.18 4.71
CA THR A 24 -3.71 -2.42 4.73
C THR A 24 -4.39 -2.69 6.08
N VAL A 25 -3.69 -2.40 7.18
CA VAL A 25 -4.23 -2.58 8.54
C VAL A 25 -5.32 -1.55 8.83
N VAL A 26 -5.13 -0.30 8.42
CA VAL A 26 -6.12 0.77 8.63
C VAL A 26 -7.42 0.49 7.86
N ILE A 27 -7.33 0.01 6.61
CA ILE A 27 -8.52 -0.38 5.83
C ILE A 27 -9.26 -1.54 6.53
N SER A 28 -8.55 -2.58 6.95
CA SER A 28 -9.14 -3.72 7.67
C SER A 28 -9.78 -3.30 9.00
N GLY A 29 -9.16 -2.35 9.73
CA GLY A 29 -9.72 -1.81 10.98
C GLY A 29 -10.98 -0.98 10.79
N ALA A 30 -11.10 -0.29 9.65
CA ALA A 30 -12.25 0.56 9.34
C ALA A 30 -13.40 -0.18 8.63
N GLU A 31 -13.15 -1.36 8.05
CA GLU A 31 -14.08 -2.13 7.21
C GLU A 31 -15.49 -2.24 7.78
N LYS A 32 -15.64 -2.74 9.01
CA LYS A 32 -16.97 -2.93 9.62
C LYS A 32 -17.72 -1.62 9.86
N SER A 33 -17.01 -0.57 10.26
CA SER A 33 -17.58 0.75 10.48
C SER A 33 -18.04 1.38 9.17
N LEU A 34 -17.25 1.23 8.10
CA LEU A 34 -17.58 1.71 6.76
C LEU A 34 -18.77 0.94 6.17
N GLN A 35 -18.82 -0.37 6.39
CA GLN A 35 -19.91 -1.23 5.96
C GLN A 35 -21.24 -0.84 6.61
N ALA A 36 -21.24 -0.56 7.92
CA ALA A 36 -22.44 -0.09 8.64
C ALA A 36 -22.92 1.29 8.15
N LEU A 37 -21.99 2.19 7.84
CA LEU A 37 -22.27 3.54 7.36
C LEU A 37 -22.86 3.56 5.94
N TRP A 38 -22.35 2.70 5.06
CA TRP A 38 -22.76 2.66 3.64
C TRP A 38 -23.88 1.66 3.35
N GLN A 39 -24.36 0.90 4.34
CA GLN A 39 -25.44 -0.09 4.17
C GLN A 39 -25.17 -1.09 3.02
N THR A 40 -23.90 -1.35 2.73
CA THR A 40 -23.47 -2.21 1.61
C THR A 40 -23.41 -3.68 2.02
N THR A 41 -23.81 -4.57 1.13
CA THR A 41 -23.69 -6.03 1.29
C THR A 41 -22.21 -6.44 1.42
N ASP A 42 -21.91 -7.48 2.21
CA ASP A 42 -20.54 -7.98 2.47
C ASP A 42 -19.73 -8.15 1.17
N LEU A 43 -20.36 -8.72 0.14
CA LEU A 43 -19.76 -8.95 -1.16
C LEU A 43 -19.34 -7.65 -1.84
N PHE A 44 -20.22 -6.63 -1.90
CA PHE A 44 -19.90 -5.37 -2.57
C PHE A 44 -18.79 -4.59 -1.85
N HIS A 45 -18.80 -4.62 -0.51
CA HIS A 45 -17.79 -3.93 0.28
C HIS A 45 -16.39 -4.54 0.08
N GLY A 46 -16.28 -5.87 0.17
CA GLY A 46 -15.01 -6.56 -0.08
C GLY A 46 -14.53 -6.43 -1.53
N TRP A 47 -15.45 -6.54 -2.50
CA TRP A 47 -15.08 -6.46 -3.92
C TRP A 47 -14.79 -5.07 -4.44
N VAL A 48 -15.25 -4.00 -3.80
CA VAL A 48 -15.08 -2.63 -4.31
C VAL A 48 -14.16 -1.81 -3.42
N VAL A 49 -14.19 -1.98 -2.11
CA VAL A 49 -13.38 -1.14 -1.20
C VAL A 49 -12.02 -1.79 -0.95
N VAL A 50 -12.03 -3.07 -0.55
CA VAL A 50 -10.78 -3.78 -0.19
C VAL A 50 -10.01 -4.22 -1.43
N SER A 51 -10.69 -4.67 -2.49
CA SER A 51 -10.03 -5.12 -3.71
C SER A 51 -9.32 -3.99 -4.47
N MET A 52 -9.81 -2.75 -4.40
CA MET A 52 -9.20 -1.62 -5.13
C MET A 52 -7.83 -1.27 -4.59
N ALA A 53 -7.62 -1.44 -3.28
CA ALA A 53 -6.30 -1.34 -2.68
C ALA A 53 -5.36 -2.40 -3.29
N LEU A 54 -5.79 -3.67 -3.36
CA LEU A 54 -5.00 -4.76 -3.94
C LEU A 54 -4.71 -4.55 -5.44
N TRP A 55 -5.69 -4.18 -6.25
CA TRP A 55 -5.50 -3.91 -7.67
C TRP A 55 -4.56 -2.75 -7.94
N GLY A 56 -4.58 -1.71 -7.10
CA GLY A 56 -3.60 -0.62 -7.13
C GLY A 56 -2.17 -1.13 -6.95
N THR A 57 -1.95 -2.09 -6.04
CA THR A 57 -0.63 -2.71 -5.82
C THR A 57 -0.18 -3.58 -6.98
N VAL A 58 -1.10 -4.30 -7.63
CA VAL A 58 -0.82 -5.12 -8.82
C VAL A 58 -0.35 -4.23 -9.97
N ILE A 59 -1.09 -3.16 -10.24
CA ILE A 59 -0.74 -2.17 -11.25
C ILE A 59 0.62 -1.54 -10.90
N GLY A 60 0.80 -1.12 -9.65
CA GLY A 60 2.07 -0.56 -9.16
C GLY A 60 3.26 -1.52 -9.31
N ALA A 61 3.08 -2.81 -9.07
CA ALA A 61 4.14 -3.82 -9.22
C ALA A 61 4.50 -4.06 -10.69
N ILE A 62 3.50 -4.06 -11.59
CA ILE A 62 3.71 -4.23 -13.03
C ILE A 62 4.44 -3.02 -13.62
N PHE A 63 4.04 -1.81 -13.26
CA PHE A 63 4.58 -0.58 -13.84
C PHE A 63 5.72 0.03 -13.03
N GLY A 64 6.03 -0.48 -11.84
CA GLY A 64 7.02 0.08 -10.93
C GLY A 64 8.44 0.08 -11.49
N SER A 65 8.75 -0.80 -12.45
CA SER A 65 10.05 -0.83 -13.14
C SER A 65 10.29 0.42 -14.00
N ILE A 66 9.25 0.98 -14.61
CA ILE A 66 9.34 2.12 -15.55
C ILE A 66 9.86 3.41 -14.89
N PRO A 67 9.28 3.91 -13.78
CA PRO A 67 9.83 5.08 -13.09
C PRO A 67 11.21 4.78 -12.47
N THR A 68 11.42 3.54 -12.02
CA THR A 68 12.70 3.09 -11.42
C THR A 68 13.86 3.12 -12.43
N GLU A 69 13.60 2.76 -13.69
CA GLU A 69 14.60 2.85 -14.77
C GLU A 69 14.85 4.29 -15.23
N ARG A 70 13.82 5.15 -15.25
CA ARG A 70 13.94 6.53 -15.76
C ARG A 70 14.51 7.52 -14.74
N LEU A 71 14.20 7.35 -13.46
CA LEU A 71 14.59 8.28 -12.39
C LEU A 71 15.76 7.76 -11.53
N GLY A 72 16.17 6.51 -11.74
CA GLY A 72 17.12 5.81 -10.88
C GLY A 72 16.46 5.17 -9.66
N ARG A 73 17.16 4.22 -9.02
CA ARG A 73 16.79 3.64 -7.71
C ARG A 73 17.18 4.56 -6.57
#